data_AF-A0A7V5DBL8-F1
#
_entry.id   AF-A0A7V5DBL8-F1
#
_cell.length_a   1.000
_cell.length_b   1.000
_cell.length_c   1.000
_cell.angle_alpha   90.00
_cell.angle_beta   90.00
_cell.angle_gamma   90.00
#
_symmetry.space_group_name_H-M   'P 1'
#
loop_
_entity.id
_entity.type
_entity.pdbx_description
1 polymer ?
#
loop_
_entity_poly.entity_id
_entity_poly.type
_entity_poly.pdbx_seq_one_letter_code
_entity_poly.pdbx_strand_id
1 'polypeptide(L)'
;MKKLILSNLFAIALTAGFAQPVVKTDVAALLNELAAPPTTTADAFARAYPNGATFPDASQYYKTWTNKVERIGLENQLLQKDFYTKYPTGIRPVAQPVSRATPQQHSSMDAATSELAQKMLNDPAFAQKFMQMSEQEQHAYIAKLLADKGIKPVEGTPNTNDAPIPGTDMDWAGFCTAYTQAAMGLSRWEAQTALQEKYRAKHDEVNAWAEAEIKKLPMISFGEYGHDHDPEKVKAIQKQALVKHRDVAEAMLKEAAPMFAQFRNDFLQRIAALNDALKSVNYGAAYDFGNYYPTVLSTQAMMLSDADGLLKNEIEIINECARWEYDLRNFK
;
A
#
# COMPACT_ATOMS: atom_id res chain seq x y z
N MET A 1 -59.63 -22.00 32.92
CA MET A 1 -59.13 -20.64 33.22
C MET A 1 -57.98 -20.32 32.27
N LYS A 2 -58.18 -19.33 31.40
CA LYS A 2 -57.17 -18.74 30.50
C LYS A 2 -56.40 -17.63 31.24
N LYS A 3 -55.06 -17.64 31.23
CA LYS A 3 -54.17 -16.46 31.42
C LYS A 3 -52.84 -16.74 30.68
N LEU A 4 -52.62 -16.09 29.52
CA LEU A 4 -51.67 -14.96 29.27
C LEU A 4 -50.20 -15.42 29.32
N ILE A 5 -49.53 -15.69 28.20
CA ILE A 5 -48.84 -14.76 27.25
C ILE A 5 -47.98 -13.70 27.96
N LEU A 6 -46.66 -13.78 27.77
CA LEU A 6 -45.75 -12.74 27.22
C LEU A 6 -44.30 -13.16 27.54
N SER A 7 -43.54 -13.65 26.55
CA SER A 7 -42.61 -12.83 25.77
C SER A 7 -41.39 -12.37 26.58
N ASN A 8 -40.37 -13.23 26.71
CA ASN A 8 -38.99 -12.81 26.94
C ASN A 8 -38.18 -13.15 25.69
N LEU A 9 -38.43 -12.36 24.64
CA LEU A 9 -37.72 -12.36 23.37
C LEU A 9 -37.24 -10.93 23.18
N PHE A 10 -36.23 -10.53 23.96
CA PHE A 10 -35.48 -9.29 23.74
C PHE A 10 -34.09 -9.40 24.37
N ALA A 11 -33.31 -10.34 23.84
CA ALA A 11 -31.85 -10.23 23.83
C ALA A 11 -31.45 -9.79 22.41
N ILE A 12 -31.86 -8.58 22.01
CA ILE A 12 -31.23 -7.94 20.86
C ILE A 12 -29.93 -7.35 21.38
N ALA A 13 -28.84 -8.05 21.08
CA ALA A 13 -27.49 -7.54 21.20
C ALA A 13 -27.37 -6.22 20.43
N LEU A 14 -27.33 -5.12 21.17
CA LEU A 14 -26.95 -3.78 20.69
C LEU A 14 -25.42 -3.71 20.49
N THR A 15 -24.85 -4.58 19.66
CA THR A 15 -23.43 -4.51 19.24
C THR A 15 -23.23 -3.97 17.82
N ALA A 16 -24.30 -3.55 17.15
CA ALA A 16 -24.28 -3.11 15.75
C ALA A 16 -23.81 -1.64 15.51
N GLY A 17 -22.87 -1.13 16.31
CA GLY A 17 -22.47 0.30 16.29
C GLY A 17 -21.01 0.62 15.96
N PHE A 18 -20.10 -0.37 15.91
CA PHE A 18 -18.65 -0.09 15.98
C PHE A 18 -17.78 -0.72 14.88
N ALA A 19 -18.32 -1.55 13.99
CA ALA A 19 -17.48 -2.17 12.95
C ALA A 19 -17.05 -1.14 11.88
N GLN A 20 -15.75 -1.08 11.59
CA GLN A 20 -15.14 -0.32 10.52
C GLN A 20 -14.39 -1.28 9.59
N PRO A 21 -15.08 -2.01 8.70
CA PRO A 21 -14.43 -3.00 7.85
C PRO A 21 -13.43 -2.33 6.91
N VAL A 22 -12.22 -2.89 6.84
CA VAL A 22 -11.26 -2.60 5.77
C VAL A 22 -11.26 -3.75 4.78
N VAL A 23 -10.49 -3.65 3.70
CA VAL A 23 -10.50 -4.71 2.69
C VAL A 23 -9.94 -6.00 3.28
N LYS A 24 -10.70 -7.09 3.15
CA LYS A 24 -10.39 -8.39 3.75
C LYS A 24 -9.44 -9.21 2.88
N THR A 25 -8.22 -8.72 2.74
CA THR A 25 -7.17 -9.34 1.92
C THR A 25 -5.90 -9.56 2.72
N ASP A 26 -5.45 -10.81 2.76
CA ASP A 26 -4.08 -11.15 3.18
C ASP A 26 -3.14 -10.83 2.01
N VAL A 27 -2.48 -9.68 2.07
CA VAL A 27 -1.64 -9.19 0.96
C VAL A 27 -0.40 -10.07 0.79
N ALA A 28 0.09 -10.68 1.88
CA ALA A 28 1.18 -11.65 1.82
C ALA A 28 0.74 -12.92 1.07
N ALA A 29 -0.45 -13.45 1.38
CA ALA A 29 -1.00 -14.59 0.64
C ALA A 29 -1.24 -14.25 -0.84
N LEU A 30 -1.76 -13.05 -1.14
CA LEU A 30 -1.98 -12.57 -2.51
C LEU A 30 -0.67 -12.51 -3.31
N LEU A 31 0.43 -12.02 -2.72
CA LEU A 31 1.73 -11.99 -3.40
C LEU A 31 2.25 -13.41 -3.69
N ASN A 32 2.03 -14.36 -2.77
CA ASN A 32 2.45 -15.75 -2.94
C ASN A 32 1.67 -16.50 -4.05
N GLU A 33 0.55 -15.95 -4.52
CA GLU A 33 -0.16 -16.49 -5.70
C GLU A 33 0.54 -16.14 -7.03
N LEU A 34 1.46 -15.16 -7.04
CA LEU A 34 2.17 -14.78 -8.26
C LEU A 34 3.05 -15.93 -8.76
N ALA A 35 2.94 -16.24 -10.05
CA ALA A 35 3.84 -17.17 -10.70
C ALA A 35 5.31 -16.74 -10.51
N ALA A 36 6.20 -17.73 -10.36
CA ALA A 36 7.64 -17.48 -10.28
C ALA A 36 8.12 -16.75 -11.56
N PRO A 37 9.06 -15.79 -11.47
CA PRO A 37 9.61 -15.14 -12.65
C PRO A 37 10.21 -16.14 -13.63
N PRO A 38 10.10 -15.92 -14.97
CA PRO A 38 10.70 -16.82 -15.94
C PRO A 38 12.23 -16.72 -15.88
N THR A 39 12.91 -17.86 -16.04
CA THR A 39 14.37 -17.95 -16.04
C THR A 39 14.97 -18.20 -17.43
N THR A 40 14.12 -18.35 -18.45
CA THR A 40 14.52 -18.64 -19.84
C THR A 40 13.72 -17.81 -20.83
N THR A 41 14.29 -17.52 -22.01
CA THR A 41 13.61 -16.78 -23.08
C THR A 41 12.41 -17.53 -23.63
N ALA A 42 12.44 -18.87 -23.62
CA ALA A 42 11.33 -19.70 -24.04
C ALA A 42 10.12 -19.59 -23.09
N ASP A 43 10.34 -19.54 -21.78
CA ASP A 43 9.27 -19.30 -20.79
C ASP A 43 8.75 -17.87 -20.90
N ALA A 44 9.64 -16.87 -21.00
CA ALA A 44 9.25 -15.49 -21.22
C ALA A 44 8.38 -15.34 -22.50
N PHE A 45 8.77 -15.99 -23.59
CA PHE A 45 8.00 -16.04 -24.83
C PHE A 45 6.62 -16.66 -24.62
N ALA A 46 6.53 -17.80 -23.94
CA ALA A 46 5.26 -18.47 -23.69
C ALA A 46 4.29 -17.60 -22.87
N ARG A 47 4.81 -16.76 -21.98
CA ARG A 47 4.02 -15.81 -21.18
C ARG A 47 3.62 -14.57 -21.98
N ALA A 48 4.50 -14.03 -22.82
CA ALA A 48 4.28 -12.78 -23.53
C ALA A 48 3.57 -12.93 -24.89
N TYR A 49 3.62 -14.09 -25.53
CA TYR A 49 3.07 -14.32 -26.88
C TYR A 49 1.97 -15.39 -26.89
N PRO A 50 0.78 -15.12 -26.32
CA PRO A 50 -0.33 -16.05 -26.39
C PRO A 50 -0.87 -16.19 -27.82
N ASN A 51 -1.26 -17.40 -28.22
CA ASN A 51 -2.10 -17.68 -29.40
C ASN A 51 -1.68 -16.99 -30.72
N GLY A 52 -0.38 -16.97 -31.04
CA GLY A 52 0.10 -16.39 -32.30
C GLY A 52 0.12 -14.85 -32.32
N ALA A 53 0.15 -14.21 -31.14
CA ALA A 53 0.42 -12.79 -31.03
C ALA A 53 1.72 -12.41 -31.76
N THR A 54 1.76 -11.19 -32.30
CA THR A 54 2.95 -10.61 -32.97
C THR A 54 3.64 -9.54 -32.13
N PHE A 55 3.09 -9.23 -30.96
CA PHE A 55 3.63 -8.25 -30.00
C PHE A 55 3.65 -8.87 -28.60
N PRO A 56 4.68 -8.58 -27.78
CA PRO A 56 4.78 -9.12 -26.44
C PRO A 56 3.79 -8.43 -25.51
N ASP A 57 2.94 -9.21 -24.84
CA ASP A 57 2.04 -8.76 -23.77
C ASP A 57 1.93 -9.83 -22.67
N ALA A 58 2.92 -9.86 -21.77
CA ALA A 58 2.90 -10.72 -20.61
C ALA A 58 1.78 -10.35 -19.60
N SER A 59 1.16 -9.17 -19.70
CA SER A 59 0.06 -8.81 -18.80
C SER A 59 -1.14 -9.76 -18.93
N GLN A 60 -1.38 -10.33 -20.13
CA GLN A 60 -2.44 -11.32 -20.31
C GLN A 60 -2.19 -12.59 -19.49
N TYR A 61 -0.94 -13.02 -19.35
CA TYR A 61 -0.58 -14.19 -18.54
C TYR A 61 -0.91 -13.97 -17.06
N TYR A 62 -0.69 -12.75 -16.56
CA TYR A 62 -0.95 -12.40 -15.16
C TYR A 62 -2.36 -11.84 -14.89
N LYS A 63 -3.22 -11.80 -15.92
CA LYS A 63 -4.54 -11.14 -15.86
C LYS A 63 -5.41 -11.61 -14.70
N THR A 64 -5.40 -12.90 -14.38
CA THR A 64 -6.16 -13.43 -13.25
C THR A 64 -5.72 -12.81 -11.92
N TRP A 65 -4.42 -12.60 -11.75
CA TRP A 65 -3.87 -11.99 -10.55
C TRP A 65 -4.09 -10.48 -10.53
N THR A 66 -3.83 -9.78 -11.63
CA THR A 66 -4.05 -8.32 -11.72
C THR A 66 -5.52 -7.98 -11.49
N ASN A 67 -6.46 -8.74 -12.06
CA ASN A 67 -7.89 -8.58 -11.80
C ASN A 67 -8.25 -8.74 -10.31
N LYS A 68 -7.57 -9.62 -9.56
CA LYS A 68 -7.78 -9.74 -8.11
C LYS A 68 -7.33 -8.45 -7.42
N VAL A 69 -6.12 -7.98 -7.71
CA VAL A 69 -5.58 -6.73 -7.13
C VAL A 69 -6.48 -5.54 -7.46
N GLU A 70 -6.90 -5.39 -8.71
CA GLU A 70 -7.80 -4.32 -9.14
C GLU A 70 -9.14 -4.35 -8.40
N ARG A 71 -9.76 -5.53 -8.29
CA ARG A 71 -11.02 -5.69 -7.54
C ARG A 71 -10.86 -5.30 -6.07
N ILE A 72 -9.76 -5.71 -5.43
CA ILE A 72 -9.44 -5.38 -4.04
C ILE A 72 -9.18 -3.87 -3.89
N GLY A 73 -8.47 -3.27 -4.85
CA GLY A 73 -8.23 -1.83 -4.92
C GLY A 73 -9.53 -1.03 -5.07
N LEU A 74 -10.46 -1.49 -5.90
CA LEU A 74 -11.80 -0.89 -6.05
C LEU A 74 -12.60 -0.98 -4.75
N GLU A 75 -12.57 -2.12 -4.04
CA GLU A 75 -13.20 -2.26 -2.73
C GLU A 75 -12.62 -1.24 -1.73
N ASN A 76 -11.29 -1.07 -1.71
CA ASN A 76 -10.64 -0.07 -0.86
C ASN A 76 -11.10 1.36 -1.19
N GLN A 77 -11.13 1.70 -2.49
CA GLN A 77 -11.60 3.01 -2.95
C GLN A 77 -13.05 3.28 -2.58
N LEU A 78 -13.92 2.29 -2.67
CA LEU A 78 -15.32 2.41 -2.24
C LEU A 78 -15.41 2.67 -0.73
N LEU A 79 -14.66 1.94 0.09
CA LEU A 79 -14.63 2.16 1.55
C LEU A 79 -14.11 3.54 1.92
N GLN A 80 -13.07 4.04 1.23
CA GLN A 80 -12.59 5.41 1.42
C GLN A 80 -13.64 6.44 1.01
N LYS A 81 -14.27 6.27 -0.16
CA LYS A 81 -15.31 7.16 -0.65
C LYS A 81 -16.49 7.23 0.32
N ASP A 82 -16.96 6.08 0.81
CA ASP A 82 -18.06 5.99 1.77
C ASP A 82 -17.71 6.69 3.08
N PHE A 83 -16.47 6.54 3.55
CA PHE A 83 -15.98 7.24 4.73
C PHE A 83 -15.99 8.76 4.55
N TYR A 84 -15.40 9.29 3.49
CA TYR A 84 -15.36 10.74 3.25
C TYR A 84 -16.72 11.33 2.88
N THR A 85 -17.63 10.53 2.33
CA THR A 85 -19.03 10.95 2.13
C THR A 85 -19.72 11.16 3.46
N LYS A 86 -19.45 10.30 4.45
CA LYS A 86 -20.02 10.39 5.80
C LYS A 86 -19.28 11.40 6.69
N TYR A 87 -17.97 11.57 6.50
CA TYR A 87 -17.09 12.43 7.29
C TYR A 87 -16.20 13.28 6.36
N PRO A 88 -16.73 14.37 5.78
CA PRO A 88 -16.03 15.15 4.74
C PRO A 88 -14.68 15.73 5.17
N THR A 89 -14.50 16.00 6.47
CA THR A 89 -13.24 16.52 7.04
C THR A 89 -12.23 15.42 7.34
N GLY A 90 -12.54 14.16 7.05
CA GLY A 90 -11.72 12.99 7.42
C GLY A 90 -11.72 12.66 8.91
N ILE A 91 -12.43 13.46 9.72
CA ILE A 91 -12.47 13.33 11.17
C ILE A 91 -13.83 12.77 11.55
N ARG A 92 -13.83 11.60 12.20
CA ARG A 92 -15.02 11.08 12.86
C ARG A 92 -15.26 11.92 14.13
N PRO A 93 -16.49 12.39 14.39
CA PRO A 93 -16.83 12.96 15.69
C PRO A 93 -16.55 11.90 16.76
N VAL A 94 -15.61 12.18 17.67
CA VAL A 94 -15.41 11.35 18.86
C VAL A 94 -16.78 11.27 19.54
N ALA A 95 -17.22 10.07 19.90
CA ALA A 95 -18.42 9.92 20.72
C ALA A 95 -18.19 10.74 21.98
N GLN A 96 -18.75 11.95 22.03
CA GLN A 96 -18.63 12.77 23.23
C GLN A 96 -19.25 11.95 24.36
N PRO A 97 -18.58 11.82 25.51
CA PRO A 97 -19.24 11.23 26.66
C PRO A 97 -20.54 12.01 26.84
N VAL A 98 -21.66 11.29 26.96
CA VAL A 98 -22.95 11.92 27.20
C VAL A 98 -22.81 12.68 28.51
N SER A 99 -22.51 13.96 28.41
CA SER A 99 -22.36 14.82 29.56
C SER A 99 -23.73 14.82 30.23
N ARG A 100 -23.80 14.23 31.42
CA ARG A 100 -24.98 14.38 32.30
C ARG A 100 -25.06 15.80 32.86
N ALA A 101 -24.07 16.66 32.55
CA ALA A 101 -24.10 18.06 32.93
C ALA A 101 -25.19 18.77 32.13
N THR A 102 -26.11 19.39 32.86
CA THR A 102 -27.12 20.28 32.31
C THR A 102 -26.45 21.45 31.56
N PRO A 103 -27.14 22.11 30.61
CA PRO A 103 -26.62 23.32 29.95
C PRO A 103 -26.16 24.40 30.94
N GLN A 104 -26.82 24.48 32.10
CA GLN A 104 -26.45 25.38 33.19
C GLN A 104 -25.10 25.01 33.80
N GLN A 105 -24.82 23.72 34.01
CA GLN A 105 -23.54 23.25 34.53
C GLN A 105 -22.41 23.45 33.52
N HIS A 106 -22.66 23.26 32.23
CA HIS A 106 -21.69 23.61 31.18
C HIS A 106 -21.32 25.10 31.22
N SER A 107 -22.31 25.98 31.27
CA SER A 107 -22.08 27.43 31.39
C SER A 107 -21.28 27.80 32.65
N SER A 108 -21.57 27.14 33.78
CA SER A 108 -20.81 27.34 35.03
C SER A 108 -19.36 26.82 34.95
N MET A 109 -19.12 25.70 34.26
CA MET A 109 -17.76 25.16 34.03
C MET A 109 -16.95 26.07 33.12
N ASP A 110 -17.55 26.58 32.04
CA ASP A 110 -16.89 27.49 31.10
C ASP A 110 -16.56 28.83 31.78
N ALA A 111 -17.48 29.32 32.64
CA ALA A 111 -17.25 30.53 33.44
C ALA A 111 -16.11 30.34 34.46
N ALA A 112 -16.04 29.20 35.14
CA ALA A 112 -14.94 28.89 36.07
C ALA A 112 -13.61 28.76 35.32
N THR A 113 -13.59 28.06 34.19
CA THR A 113 -12.38 27.88 33.37
C THR A 113 -11.89 29.21 32.81
N SER A 114 -12.80 30.07 32.36
CA SER A 114 -12.47 31.41 31.86
C SER A 114 -11.95 32.31 32.98
N GLU A 115 -12.50 32.24 34.19
CA GLU A 115 -12.01 33.00 35.34
C GLU A 115 -10.61 32.56 35.78
N LEU A 116 -10.35 31.25 35.78
CA LEU A 116 -9.01 30.71 36.06
C LEU A 116 -8.00 31.17 35.01
N ALA A 117 -8.35 31.06 33.72
CA ALA A 117 -7.50 31.52 32.63
C ALA A 117 -7.22 33.02 32.72
N GLN A 118 -8.22 33.84 33.01
CA GLN A 118 -8.04 35.29 33.21
C GLN A 118 -7.14 35.60 34.41
N LYS A 119 -7.27 34.87 35.53
CA LYS A 119 -6.36 35.04 36.68
C LYS A 119 -4.93 34.65 36.34
N MET A 120 -4.71 33.56 35.61
CA MET A 120 -3.37 33.15 35.18
C MET A 120 -2.74 34.13 34.19
N LEU A 121 -3.54 34.75 33.32
CA LEU A 121 -3.05 35.73 32.33
C LEU A 121 -2.78 37.10 32.94
N ASN A 122 -3.61 37.54 33.88
CA ASN A 122 -3.55 38.90 34.44
C ASN A 122 -2.75 38.99 35.75
N ASP A 123 -2.44 37.87 36.40
CA ASP A 123 -1.62 37.81 37.61
C ASP A 123 -0.47 36.78 37.47
N PRO A 124 0.71 37.24 37.03
CA PRO A 124 1.89 36.39 36.87
C PRO A 124 2.37 35.72 38.17
N ALA A 125 2.14 36.36 39.33
CA ALA A 125 2.52 35.80 40.62
C ALA A 125 1.57 34.67 41.02
N PHE A 126 0.27 34.83 40.74
CA PHE A 126 -0.70 33.75 40.86
C PHE A 126 -0.39 32.58 39.93
N ALA A 127 -0.04 32.84 38.66
CA ALA A 127 0.32 31.79 37.71
C ALA A 127 1.52 30.96 38.18
N GLN A 128 2.59 31.61 38.65
CA GLN A 128 3.75 30.91 39.23
C GLN A 128 3.39 30.11 40.46
N LYS A 129 2.59 30.67 41.38
CA LYS A 129 2.15 29.99 42.59
C LYS A 129 1.26 28.79 42.27
N PHE A 130 0.36 28.92 41.29
CA PHE A 130 -0.54 27.85 40.85
C PHE A 130 0.24 26.69 40.21
N MET A 131 1.25 26.98 39.39
CA MET A 131 2.15 25.95 38.82
C MET A 131 3.00 25.23 39.88
N GLN A 132 3.27 25.88 41.01
CA GLN A 132 4.03 25.31 42.13
C GLN A 132 3.16 24.55 43.14
N MET A 133 1.84 24.67 43.07
CA MET A 133 0.91 23.88 43.89
C MET A 133 0.98 22.41 43.48
N SER A 134 0.83 21.52 44.46
CA SER A 134 0.63 20.09 44.21
C SER A 134 -0.68 19.85 43.44
N GLU A 135 -0.79 18.71 42.76
CA GLU A 135 -2.01 18.32 42.04
C GLU A 135 -3.24 18.39 42.97
N GLN A 136 -3.13 17.91 44.21
CA GLN A 136 -4.23 18.01 45.18
C GLN A 136 -4.67 19.45 45.49
N GLU A 137 -3.72 20.38 45.61
CA GLU A 137 -4.01 21.80 45.87
C GLU A 137 -4.61 22.50 44.64
N GLN A 138 -4.14 22.19 43.44
CA GLN A 138 -4.72 22.67 42.19
C GLN A 138 -6.16 22.17 42.02
N HIS A 139 -6.39 20.88 42.28
CA HIS A 139 -7.72 20.28 42.26
C HIS A 139 -8.65 20.92 43.29
N ALA A 140 -8.19 21.16 44.52
CA ALA A 140 -8.98 21.82 45.56
C ALA A 140 -9.35 23.26 45.17
N TYR A 141 -8.41 23.99 44.55
CA TYR A 141 -8.66 25.34 44.05
C TYR A 141 -9.70 25.36 42.93
N ILE A 142 -9.57 24.48 41.94
CA ILE A 142 -10.52 24.34 40.83
C ILE A 142 -11.90 23.90 41.35
N ALA A 143 -11.94 22.95 42.29
CA ALA A 143 -13.18 22.48 42.91
C ALA A 143 -13.90 23.60 43.65
N LYS A 144 -13.17 24.46 44.37
CA LYS A 144 -13.73 25.66 45.01
C LYS A 144 -14.29 26.64 43.98
N LEU A 145 -13.55 26.89 42.90
CA LEU A 145 -13.98 27.78 41.83
C LEU A 145 -15.28 27.29 41.16
N LEU A 146 -15.38 25.99 40.92
CA LEU A 146 -16.59 25.35 40.37
C LEU A 146 -17.76 25.42 41.38
N ALA A 147 -17.50 25.21 42.67
CA ALA A 147 -18.49 25.36 43.74
C ALA A 147 -19.03 26.79 43.84
N ASP A 148 -18.16 27.80 43.70
CA ASP A 148 -18.54 29.22 43.68
C ASP A 148 -19.42 29.56 42.44
N LYS A 149 -19.34 28.79 41.35
CA LYS A 149 -20.25 28.88 40.18
C LYS A 149 -21.49 27.98 40.30
N GLY A 150 -21.78 27.46 41.48
CA GLY A 150 -22.98 26.67 41.78
C GLY A 150 -22.87 25.19 41.41
N ILE A 151 -21.69 24.70 41.03
CA ILE A 151 -21.45 23.27 40.79
C ILE A 151 -21.02 22.62 42.11
N LYS A 152 -21.97 22.00 42.81
CA LYS A 152 -21.64 21.23 44.01
C LYS A 152 -20.74 20.03 43.63
N PRO A 153 -19.65 19.78 44.37
CA PRO A 153 -18.93 18.52 44.24
C PRO A 153 -19.92 17.38 44.48
N VAL A 154 -20.08 16.49 43.51
CA VAL A 154 -20.87 15.29 43.69
C VAL A 154 -19.93 14.27 44.35
N GLU A 155 -20.27 13.76 45.54
CA GLU A 155 -19.60 12.58 46.06
C GLU A 155 -19.93 11.40 45.14
N GLY A 156 -18.91 10.89 44.47
CA GLY A 156 -19.03 9.78 43.53
C GLY A 156 -17.67 9.51 42.89
N THR A 157 -17.51 8.29 42.38
CA THR A 157 -16.38 7.95 41.51
C THR A 157 -16.36 8.90 40.31
N PRO A 158 -15.20 9.45 39.91
CA PRO A 158 -15.08 10.20 38.68
C PRO A 158 -15.78 9.44 37.56
N ASN A 159 -16.61 10.12 36.78
CA ASN A 159 -17.14 9.56 35.53
C ASN A 159 -15.99 9.50 34.51
N THR A 160 -15.00 8.67 34.82
CA THR A 160 -13.94 8.24 33.94
C THR A 160 -14.63 7.32 32.96
N ASN A 161 -14.63 7.72 31.69
CA ASN A 161 -15.05 6.81 30.64
C ASN A 161 -13.94 5.75 30.53
N ASP A 162 -14.07 4.67 31.29
CA ASP A 162 -13.16 3.52 31.24
C ASP A 162 -13.32 2.71 29.95
N ALA A 163 -14.24 3.10 29.07
CA ALA A 163 -14.35 2.47 27.76
C ALA A 163 -13.06 2.75 26.97
N PRO A 164 -12.36 1.70 26.49
CA PRO A 164 -11.16 1.87 25.69
C PRO A 164 -11.48 2.71 24.45
N ILE A 165 -10.59 3.66 24.14
CA ILE A 165 -10.73 4.47 22.93
C ILE A 165 -10.62 3.52 21.73
N PRO A 166 -11.60 3.51 20.81
CA PRO A 166 -11.51 2.72 19.59
C PRO A 166 -10.20 2.91 18.86
N GLY A 167 -9.56 1.81 18.47
CA GLY A 167 -8.32 1.84 17.70
C GLY A 167 -7.05 2.06 18.52
N THR A 168 -7.10 2.17 19.85
CA THR A 168 -5.88 2.42 20.67
C THR A 168 -5.27 1.16 21.30
N ASP A 169 -5.86 -0.01 21.08
CA ASP A 169 -5.33 -1.31 21.50
C ASP A 169 -4.20 -1.82 20.61
N MET A 170 -3.98 -1.20 19.45
CA MET A 170 -2.88 -1.47 18.52
C MET A 170 -2.18 -0.18 18.09
N ASP A 171 -0.89 -0.28 17.77
CA ASP A 171 -0.09 0.84 17.26
C ASP A 171 -0.31 1.03 15.74
N TRP A 172 -1.55 1.35 15.34
CA TRP A 172 -1.88 1.54 13.92
C TRP A 172 -1.02 2.62 13.25
N ALA A 173 -0.73 3.70 13.98
CA ALA A 173 0.16 4.76 13.50
C ALA A 173 1.55 4.22 13.23
N GLY A 174 2.16 3.53 14.20
CA GLY A 174 3.49 2.92 14.04
C GLY A 174 3.54 1.90 12.91
N PHE A 175 2.54 1.01 12.79
CA PHE A 175 2.47 0.04 11.70
C PHE A 175 2.38 0.73 10.32
N CYS A 176 1.52 1.74 10.18
CA CYS A 176 1.35 2.45 8.91
C CYS A 176 2.57 3.30 8.56
N THR A 177 3.18 3.98 9.53
CA THR A 177 4.39 4.77 9.35
C THR A 177 5.59 3.90 9.01
N ALA A 178 5.79 2.78 9.70
CA ALA A 178 6.87 1.85 9.43
C ALA A 178 6.80 1.30 8.00
N TYR A 179 5.61 0.87 7.55
CA TYR A 179 5.41 0.46 6.16
C TYR A 179 5.74 1.60 5.18
N THR A 180 5.17 2.79 5.40
CA THR A 180 5.31 3.92 4.48
C THR A 180 6.77 4.36 4.34
N GLN A 181 7.51 4.43 5.45
CA GLN A 181 8.94 4.77 5.43
C GLN A 181 9.75 3.70 4.70
N ALA A 182 9.47 2.42 4.94
CA ALA A 182 10.17 1.34 4.26
C ALA A 182 9.85 1.27 2.76
N ALA A 183 8.64 1.68 2.35
CA ALA A 183 8.22 1.71 0.95
C ALA A 183 8.87 2.86 0.14
N MET A 184 9.41 3.89 0.78
CA MET A 184 10.08 5.01 0.10
C MET A 184 11.50 4.70 -0.39
N GLY A 185 12.03 3.51 -0.12
CA GLY A 185 13.36 3.11 -0.57
C GLY A 185 13.48 3.07 -2.10
N LEU A 186 14.56 3.66 -2.64
CA LEU A 186 14.84 3.68 -4.09
C LEU A 186 15.65 2.47 -4.58
N SER A 187 16.19 1.65 -3.68
CA SER A 187 17.12 0.56 -4.01
C SER A 187 16.57 -0.43 -5.04
N ARG A 188 15.27 -0.71 -5.02
CA ARG A 188 14.59 -1.56 -6.02
C ARG A 188 14.68 -0.95 -7.41
N TRP A 189 14.32 0.33 -7.54
CA TRP A 189 14.37 1.05 -8.80
C TRP A 189 15.80 1.08 -9.33
N GLU A 190 16.78 1.38 -8.46
CA GLU A 190 18.19 1.46 -8.82
C GLU A 190 18.72 0.13 -9.35
N ALA A 191 18.40 -0.98 -8.67
CA ALA A 191 18.80 -2.32 -9.08
C ALA A 191 18.19 -2.74 -10.43
N GLN A 192 16.90 -2.43 -10.65
CA GLN A 192 16.24 -2.72 -11.93
C GLN A 192 16.81 -1.89 -13.08
N THR A 193 17.00 -0.58 -12.87
CA THR A 193 17.61 0.30 -13.87
C THR A 193 19.02 -0.16 -14.20
N ALA A 194 19.85 -0.46 -13.20
CA ALA A 194 21.21 -0.97 -13.43
C ALA A 194 21.22 -2.27 -14.25
N LEU A 195 20.27 -3.18 -14.01
CA LEU A 195 20.12 -4.40 -14.80
C LEU A 195 19.75 -4.10 -16.25
N GLN A 196 18.75 -3.25 -16.48
CA GLN A 196 18.32 -2.86 -17.83
C GLN A 196 19.44 -2.16 -18.59
N GLU A 197 20.16 -1.22 -17.97
CA GLU A 197 21.27 -0.52 -18.61
C GLU A 197 22.41 -1.46 -19.00
N LYS A 198 22.78 -2.38 -18.10
CA LYS A 198 23.77 -3.42 -18.37
C LYS A 198 23.40 -4.26 -19.59
N TYR A 199 22.15 -4.69 -19.68
CA TYR A 199 21.72 -5.59 -20.75
C TYR A 199 21.39 -4.88 -22.07
N ARG A 200 20.96 -3.61 -22.00
CA ARG A 200 20.91 -2.72 -23.17
C ARG A 200 22.28 -2.58 -23.83
N ALA A 201 23.32 -2.27 -23.05
CA ALA A 201 24.68 -2.15 -23.57
C ALA A 201 25.17 -3.44 -24.25
N LYS A 202 24.86 -4.61 -23.68
CA LYS A 202 25.17 -5.91 -24.30
C LYS A 202 24.42 -6.15 -25.61
N HIS A 203 23.16 -5.72 -25.72
CA HIS A 203 22.45 -5.76 -27.00
C HIS A 203 23.07 -4.82 -28.04
N ASP A 204 23.51 -3.64 -27.63
CA ASP A 204 24.22 -2.70 -28.51
C ASP A 204 25.56 -3.27 -29.01
N GLU A 205 26.29 -4.01 -28.17
CA GLU A 205 27.50 -4.74 -28.59
C GLU A 205 27.21 -5.79 -29.67
N VAL A 206 26.08 -6.51 -29.58
CA VAL A 206 25.67 -7.48 -30.62
C VAL A 206 25.33 -6.77 -31.92
N ASN A 207 24.63 -5.64 -31.85
CA ASN A 207 24.33 -4.80 -33.02
C ASN A 207 25.63 -4.32 -33.69
N ALA A 208 26.55 -3.74 -32.92
CA ALA A 208 27.84 -3.26 -33.41
C ALA A 208 28.69 -4.38 -34.04
N TRP A 209 28.68 -5.57 -33.43
CA TRP A 209 29.32 -6.76 -34.00
C TRP A 209 28.71 -7.14 -35.35
N ALA A 210 27.37 -7.20 -35.46
CA ALA A 210 26.70 -7.59 -36.69
C ALA A 210 26.98 -6.60 -37.84
N GLU A 211 26.95 -5.30 -37.54
CA GLU A 211 27.32 -4.26 -38.49
C GLU A 211 28.78 -4.39 -38.97
N ALA A 212 29.70 -4.68 -38.05
CA ALA A 212 31.11 -4.88 -38.39
C ALA A 212 31.33 -6.12 -39.26
N GLU A 213 30.62 -7.21 -39.01
CA GLU A 213 30.69 -8.43 -39.85
C GLU A 213 30.10 -8.18 -41.24
N ILE A 214 28.99 -7.46 -41.36
CA ILE A 214 28.39 -7.12 -42.66
C ILE A 214 29.35 -6.27 -43.50
N LYS A 215 30.01 -5.27 -42.89
CA LYS A 215 31.00 -4.42 -43.58
C LYS A 215 32.21 -5.17 -44.13
N LYS A 216 32.53 -6.37 -43.61
CA LYS A 216 33.61 -7.23 -44.14
C LYS A 216 33.19 -7.98 -45.40
N LEU A 217 31.91 -8.06 -45.71
CA LEU A 217 31.43 -8.77 -46.88
C LEU A 217 31.83 -8.02 -48.16
N PRO A 218 32.26 -8.73 -49.22
CA PRO A 218 32.53 -8.08 -50.50
C PRO A 218 31.24 -7.46 -51.05
N MET A 219 31.37 -6.29 -51.68
CA MET A 219 30.27 -5.70 -52.46
C MET A 219 30.19 -6.41 -53.81
N ILE A 220 28.99 -6.82 -54.20
CA ILE A 220 28.71 -7.40 -55.51
C ILE A 220 28.13 -6.29 -56.39
N SER A 221 28.70 -6.10 -57.58
CA SER A 221 28.15 -5.18 -58.58
C SER A 221 27.16 -5.93 -59.47
N PHE A 222 25.91 -5.48 -59.49
CA PHE A 222 24.91 -5.90 -60.47
C PHE A 222 24.74 -4.79 -61.53
N GLY A 223 25.65 -4.75 -62.50
CA GLY A 223 25.59 -3.78 -63.60
C GLY A 223 25.63 -2.31 -63.12
N GLU A 224 24.91 -1.42 -63.81
CA GLU A 224 24.93 0.03 -63.55
C GLU A 224 24.13 0.49 -62.30
N TYR A 225 23.38 -0.40 -61.62
CA TYR A 225 22.34 0.03 -60.67
C TYR A 225 22.48 -0.43 -59.20
N GLY A 226 23.57 -1.10 -58.80
CA GLY A 226 23.76 -1.39 -57.38
C GLY A 226 25.11 -1.97 -56.99
N HIS A 227 25.68 -1.41 -55.92
CA HIS A 227 26.75 -2.01 -55.12
C HIS A 227 26.15 -2.38 -53.77
N ASP A 228 25.83 -3.66 -53.57
CA ASP A 228 25.32 -4.15 -52.29
C ASP A 228 26.10 -5.39 -51.83
N HIS A 229 26.05 -5.69 -50.54
CA HIS A 229 26.57 -6.94 -50.01
C HIS A 229 25.70 -8.11 -50.45
N ASP A 230 26.29 -9.31 -50.51
CA ASP A 230 25.55 -10.55 -50.79
C ASP A 230 24.39 -10.74 -49.78
N PRO A 231 23.12 -10.69 -50.21
CA PRO A 231 21.97 -10.70 -49.31
C PRO A 231 21.86 -12.00 -48.50
N GLU A 232 22.31 -13.14 -49.02
CA GLU A 232 22.30 -14.41 -48.26
C GLU A 232 23.34 -14.41 -47.14
N LYS A 233 24.49 -13.76 -47.37
CA LYS A 233 25.52 -13.61 -46.33
C LYS A 233 25.11 -12.60 -45.27
N VAL A 234 24.50 -11.48 -45.65
CA VAL A 234 23.92 -10.51 -44.71
C VAL A 234 22.87 -11.20 -43.84
N LYS A 235 21.96 -11.95 -44.45
CA LYS A 235 20.92 -12.72 -43.76
C LYS A 235 21.50 -13.74 -42.77
N ALA A 236 22.59 -14.42 -43.14
CA ALA A 236 23.28 -15.34 -42.23
C ALA A 236 23.85 -14.63 -40.99
N ILE A 237 24.45 -13.44 -41.16
CA ILE A 237 24.95 -12.63 -40.04
C ILE A 237 23.81 -12.14 -39.16
N GLN A 238 22.72 -11.65 -39.75
CA GLN A 238 21.52 -11.22 -39.02
C GLN A 238 20.92 -12.37 -38.19
N LYS A 239 20.85 -13.59 -38.74
CA LYS A 239 20.42 -14.77 -37.98
C LYS A 239 21.32 -15.07 -36.79
N GLN A 240 22.64 -14.96 -36.96
CA GLN A 240 23.59 -15.12 -35.86
C GLN A 240 23.46 -14.02 -34.80
N ALA A 241 23.19 -12.78 -35.22
CA ALA A 241 22.92 -11.67 -34.31
C ALA A 241 21.68 -11.97 -33.46
N LEU A 242 20.59 -12.46 -34.05
CA LEU A 242 19.38 -12.84 -33.30
C LEU A 242 19.66 -13.94 -32.26
N VAL A 243 20.48 -14.93 -32.60
CA VAL A 243 20.92 -15.95 -31.62
C VAL A 243 21.67 -15.30 -30.46
N LYS A 244 22.60 -14.37 -30.74
CA LYS A 244 23.35 -13.64 -29.71
C LYS A 244 22.45 -12.75 -28.86
N HIS A 245 21.48 -12.03 -29.45
CA HIS A 245 20.50 -11.25 -28.69
C HIS A 245 19.67 -12.15 -27.77
N ARG A 246 19.20 -13.30 -28.25
CA ARG A 246 18.49 -14.27 -27.41
C ARG A 246 19.38 -14.74 -26.25
N ASP A 247 20.66 -15.02 -26.49
CA ASP A 247 21.57 -15.45 -25.42
C ASP A 247 21.84 -14.33 -24.38
N VAL A 248 21.88 -13.07 -24.81
CA VAL A 248 21.94 -11.89 -23.92
C VAL A 248 20.66 -11.78 -23.08
N ALA A 249 19.48 -11.96 -23.69
CA ALA A 249 18.19 -11.93 -23.00
C ALA A 249 18.04 -13.09 -22.00
N GLU A 250 18.51 -14.29 -22.35
CA GLU A 250 18.56 -15.45 -21.45
C GLU A 250 19.43 -15.15 -20.21
N ALA A 251 20.58 -14.50 -20.40
CA ALA A 251 21.44 -14.09 -19.28
C ALA A 251 20.77 -13.01 -18.42
N MET A 252 20.03 -12.06 -19.03
CA MET A 252 19.24 -11.07 -18.30
C MET A 252 18.21 -11.73 -17.40
N LEU A 253 17.43 -12.69 -17.93
CA LEU A 253 16.41 -13.40 -17.15
C LEU A 253 16.99 -14.20 -15.98
N LYS A 254 18.17 -14.80 -16.16
CA LYS A 254 18.88 -15.52 -15.09
C LYS A 254 19.32 -14.61 -13.94
N GLU A 255 19.66 -13.35 -14.23
CA GLU A 255 19.97 -12.35 -13.21
C GLU A 255 18.69 -11.70 -12.63
N ALA A 256 17.68 -11.46 -13.47
CA ALA A 256 16.42 -10.81 -13.09
C ALA A 256 15.59 -11.68 -12.15
N ALA A 257 15.46 -12.98 -12.41
CA ALA A 257 14.61 -13.88 -11.63
C ALA A 257 14.93 -13.90 -10.12
N PRO A 258 16.19 -14.09 -9.67
CA PRO A 258 16.51 -14.01 -8.25
C PRO A 258 16.35 -12.59 -7.68
N MET A 259 16.61 -11.55 -8.47
CA MET A 259 16.39 -10.16 -8.06
C MET A 259 14.90 -9.89 -7.77
N PHE A 260 14.00 -10.32 -8.66
CA PHE A 260 12.56 -10.20 -8.46
C PHE A 260 12.06 -11.01 -7.27
N ALA A 261 12.57 -12.23 -7.08
CA ALA A 261 12.29 -13.02 -5.88
C ALA A 261 12.72 -12.28 -4.61
N GLN A 262 13.89 -11.62 -4.62
CA GLN A 262 14.34 -10.79 -3.51
C GLN A 262 13.38 -9.61 -3.27
N PHE A 263 12.98 -8.89 -4.32
CA PHE A 263 12.04 -7.75 -4.16
C PHE A 263 10.70 -8.17 -3.57
N ARG A 264 10.18 -9.34 -3.96
CA ARG A 264 8.97 -9.94 -3.38
C ARG A 264 9.19 -10.29 -1.90
N ASN A 265 10.33 -10.89 -1.55
CA ASN A 265 10.68 -11.21 -0.16
C ASN A 265 10.81 -9.96 0.71
N ASP A 266 11.49 -8.93 0.22
CA ASP A 266 11.62 -7.65 0.92
C ASP A 266 10.25 -7.01 1.14
N PHE A 267 9.35 -7.10 0.15
CA PHE A 267 7.98 -6.62 0.30
C PHE A 267 7.22 -7.41 1.38
N LEU A 268 7.30 -8.74 1.39
CA LEU A 268 6.69 -9.58 2.43
C LEU A 268 7.17 -9.18 3.83
N GLN A 269 8.47 -8.91 3.99
CA GLN A 269 9.03 -8.43 5.26
C GLN A 269 8.48 -7.06 5.65
N ARG A 270 8.38 -6.11 4.69
CA ARG A 270 7.85 -4.77 4.95
C ARG A 270 6.39 -4.78 5.39
N ILE A 271 5.56 -5.65 4.81
CA ILE A 271 4.12 -5.67 5.12
C ILE A 271 3.76 -6.52 6.34
N ALA A 272 4.65 -7.38 6.82
CA ALA A 272 4.33 -8.44 7.79
C ALA A 272 3.58 -7.91 9.02
N ALA A 273 4.13 -6.91 9.70
CA ALA A 273 3.54 -6.37 10.94
C ALA A 273 2.13 -5.80 10.72
N LEU A 274 1.93 -5.01 9.67
CA LEU A 274 0.62 -4.43 9.37
C LEU A 274 -0.39 -5.48 8.89
N ASN A 275 0.03 -6.42 8.05
CA ASN A 275 -0.81 -7.51 7.56
C ASN A 275 -1.28 -8.41 8.72
N ASP A 276 -0.39 -8.74 9.66
CA ASP A 276 -0.73 -9.55 10.83
C ASP A 276 -1.63 -8.79 11.82
N ALA A 277 -1.39 -7.49 12.04
CA ALA A 277 -2.29 -6.65 12.83
C ALA A 277 -3.71 -6.63 12.25
N LEU A 278 -3.85 -6.41 10.94
CA LEU A 278 -5.13 -6.44 10.24
C LEU A 278 -5.85 -7.80 10.36
N LYS A 279 -5.11 -8.91 10.25
CA LYS A 279 -5.65 -10.26 10.44
C LYS A 279 -6.16 -10.47 11.87
N SER A 280 -5.41 -10.00 12.87
CA SER A 280 -5.74 -10.20 14.28
C SER A 280 -7.05 -9.51 14.69
N VAL A 281 -7.40 -8.39 14.03
CA VAL A 281 -8.69 -7.70 14.19
C VAL A 281 -9.75 -8.12 13.18
N ASN A 282 -9.52 -9.23 12.46
CA ASN A 282 -10.39 -9.75 11.39
C ASN A 282 -10.82 -8.64 10.40
N TYR A 283 -9.86 -7.80 10.02
CA TYR A 283 -10.03 -6.73 9.03
C TYR A 283 -11.19 -5.78 9.34
N GLY A 284 -11.45 -5.48 10.62
CA GLY A 284 -12.51 -4.52 10.97
C GLY A 284 -13.92 -5.08 11.04
N ALA A 285 -14.12 -6.38 10.77
CA ALA A 285 -15.46 -6.99 10.73
C ALA A 285 -16.26 -6.82 12.03
N ALA A 286 -15.56 -6.73 13.17
CA ALA A 286 -16.12 -6.40 14.48
C ALA A 286 -15.20 -5.44 15.26
N TYR A 287 -14.39 -4.66 14.56
CA TYR A 287 -13.36 -3.80 15.15
C TYR A 287 -13.50 -2.36 14.66
N ASP A 288 -13.28 -1.41 15.57
CA ASP A 288 -13.36 0.02 15.33
C ASP A 288 -11.94 0.61 15.35
N PHE A 289 -11.43 1.01 14.19
CA PHE A 289 -10.12 1.64 14.05
C PHE A 289 -10.11 3.10 14.54
N GLY A 290 -11.27 3.66 14.92
CA GLY A 290 -11.38 5.03 15.41
C GLY A 290 -10.87 6.05 14.41
N ASN A 291 -9.95 6.91 14.87
CA ASN A 291 -9.33 7.96 14.05
C ASN A 291 -8.28 7.41 13.06
N TYR A 292 -7.82 6.16 13.23
CA TYR A 292 -6.80 5.56 12.37
C TYR A 292 -7.39 4.96 11.09
N TYR A 293 -8.70 4.81 10.99
CA TYR A 293 -9.36 4.18 9.85
C TYR A 293 -8.91 4.72 8.47
N PRO A 294 -8.85 6.05 8.23
CA PRO A 294 -8.41 6.57 6.93
C PRO A 294 -6.95 6.27 6.64
N THR A 295 -6.10 6.29 7.67
CA THR A 295 -4.68 5.96 7.56
C THR A 295 -4.52 4.49 7.20
N VAL A 296 -5.20 3.59 7.92
CA VAL A 296 -5.16 2.15 7.66
C VAL A 296 -5.66 1.81 6.24
N LEU A 297 -6.78 2.40 5.80
CA LEU A 297 -7.28 2.21 4.43
C LEU A 297 -6.29 2.70 3.37
N SER A 298 -5.73 3.90 3.56
CA SER A 298 -4.74 4.47 2.65
C SER A 298 -3.49 3.60 2.57
N THR A 299 -2.99 3.11 3.70
CA THR A 299 -1.82 2.24 3.74
C THR A 299 -2.09 0.88 3.09
N GLN A 300 -3.29 0.29 3.27
CA GLN A 300 -3.69 -0.90 2.50
C GLN A 300 -3.67 -0.64 0.98
N ALA A 301 -4.17 0.52 0.53
CA ALA A 301 -4.12 0.87 -0.89
C ALA A 301 -2.67 0.98 -1.40
N MET A 302 -1.77 1.56 -0.60
CA MET A 302 -0.34 1.61 -0.93
C MET A 302 0.29 0.22 -0.99
N MET A 303 -0.05 -0.71 -0.09
CA MET A 303 0.41 -2.10 -0.13
C MET A 303 0.00 -2.80 -1.42
N LEU A 304 -1.25 -2.62 -1.85
CA LEU A 304 -1.75 -3.20 -3.11
C LEU A 304 -1.06 -2.58 -4.32
N SER A 305 -0.83 -1.27 -4.31
CA SER A 305 -0.12 -0.57 -5.37
C SER A 305 1.35 -0.98 -5.46
N ASP A 306 2.03 -1.25 -4.34
CA ASP A 306 3.43 -1.72 -4.33
C ASP A 306 3.51 -3.14 -4.88
N ALA A 307 2.58 -4.02 -4.51
CA ALA A 307 2.49 -5.38 -5.05
C ALA A 307 2.25 -5.38 -6.58
N ASP A 308 1.35 -4.53 -7.08
CA ASP A 308 1.14 -4.34 -8.52
C ASP A 308 2.38 -3.77 -9.23
N GLY A 309 3.06 -2.80 -8.60
CA GLY A 309 4.30 -2.24 -9.10
C GLY A 309 5.42 -3.27 -9.26
N LEU A 310 5.54 -4.23 -8.32
CA LEU A 310 6.48 -5.34 -8.45
C LEU A 310 6.22 -6.16 -9.73
N LEU A 311 4.96 -6.52 -9.99
CA LEU A 311 4.61 -7.30 -11.17
C LEU A 311 4.84 -6.51 -12.48
N LYS A 312 4.50 -5.21 -12.50
CA LYS A 312 4.71 -4.37 -13.69
C LYS A 312 6.18 -4.33 -14.11
N ASN A 313 7.07 -4.18 -13.13
CA ASN A 313 8.51 -4.20 -13.36
C ASN A 313 8.99 -5.55 -13.93
N GLU A 314 8.41 -6.65 -13.46
CA GLU A 314 8.68 -7.98 -14.02
C GLU A 314 8.20 -8.10 -15.47
N ILE A 315 6.95 -7.67 -15.74
CA ILE A 315 6.34 -7.73 -17.07
C ILE A 315 7.18 -7.00 -18.12
N GLU A 316 7.76 -5.85 -17.79
CA GLU A 316 8.64 -5.10 -18.70
C GLU A 316 9.83 -5.95 -19.17
N ILE A 317 10.55 -6.58 -18.24
CA ILE A 317 11.70 -7.42 -18.54
C ILE A 317 11.28 -8.69 -19.30
N ILE A 318 10.14 -9.29 -18.93
CA ILE A 318 9.58 -10.45 -19.64
C ILE A 318 9.31 -10.10 -21.10
N ASN A 319 8.65 -8.98 -21.36
CA ASN A 319 8.30 -8.54 -22.71
C ASN A 319 9.55 -8.25 -23.56
N GLU A 320 10.54 -7.57 -22.97
CA GLU A 320 11.82 -7.29 -23.63
C GLU A 320 12.54 -8.58 -24.02
N CYS A 321 12.69 -9.52 -23.09
CA CYS A 321 13.41 -10.76 -23.34
C CYS A 321 12.65 -11.70 -24.29
N ALA A 322 11.33 -11.75 -24.20
CA ALA A 322 10.48 -12.56 -25.06
C ALA A 322 10.57 -12.15 -26.53
N ARG A 323 10.77 -10.86 -26.80
CA ARG A 323 10.87 -10.35 -28.18
C ARG A 323 12.01 -11.00 -28.95
N TRP A 324 13.17 -11.21 -28.33
CA TRP A 324 14.32 -11.81 -29.00
C TRP A 324 14.10 -13.28 -29.39
N GLU A 325 13.35 -14.01 -28.57
CA GLU A 325 12.90 -15.37 -28.91
C GLU A 325 11.91 -15.35 -30.07
N TYR A 326 10.97 -14.40 -30.07
CA TYR A 326 10.01 -14.22 -31.17
C TYR A 326 10.72 -13.88 -32.49
N ASP A 327 11.63 -12.91 -32.49
CA ASP A 327 12.34 -12.45 -33.67
C ASP A 327 13.18 -13.58 -34.28
N LEU A 328 13.84 -14.39 -33.44
CA LEU A 328 14.59 -15.57 -33.91
C LEU A 328 13.68 -16.64 -34.55
N ARG A 329 12.51 -16.92 -33.95
CA ARG A 329 11.56 -17.94 -34.46
C ARG A 329 10.93 -17.53 -35.78
N ASN A 330 10.76 -16.23 -36.00
CA ASN A 330 10.08 -15.67 -37.17
C ASN A 330 11.03 -15.11 -38.22
N PHE A 331 12.35 -15.26 -38.04
CA PHE A 331 13.35 -14.83 -39.02
C PHE A 331 13.20 -15.62 -40.33
N LYS A 332 12.87 -14.92 -41.42
CA LYS A 332 12.57 -15.52 -42.73
C LYS A 332 13.67 -15.34 -43.74
#